data_AF-A0A7C5NDA1-F1
#
_entry.id   AF-A0A7C5NDA1-F1
#
_cell.length_a   1.000
_cell.length_b   1.000
_cell.length_c   1.000
_cell.angle_alpha   90.00
_cell.angle_beta   90.00
_cell.angle_gamma   90.00
#
_symmetry.space_group_name_H-M   'P 1'
#
loop_
_entity.id
_entity.type
_entity.pdbx_description
1 polymer ?
#
loop_
_entity_poly.entity_id
_entity_poly.type
_entity_poly.pdbx_seq_one_letter_code
_entity_poly.pdbx_strand_id
1 'polypeptide(L)'
;MNAPWSWLCRFALIDPARIERKLAAFEAAGIVDPAPNPWQLTLGVLRMWHRVLFRSDTIGTCREHPVRRTWRARILAPRPLRFPFLLAERAVAPWDFSGLFSSSDRVVRHLLGAHHDGVQFVYDFELLAVDRDAVRRVRDEAAAVVDGRHPRTAWLRDLVVYDRYHENLLEAAEAALSGELELEPEQRDDPDLSLFGYLRWCARQPATPEDTLAAWRRGTFTLSSHPDALEEAACA
;
A
#
# COMPACT_ATOMS: atom_id res chain seq x y z
N MET A 1 5.13 11.12 -31.03
CA MET A 1 3.81 10.49 -31.27
C MET A 1 3.11 10.38 -29.93
N ASN A 2 1.98 11.08 -29.75
CA ASN A 2 1.20 11.00 -28.52
C ASN A 2 0.32 9.77 -28.59
N ALA A 3 0.83 8.64 -28.08
CA ALA A 3 0.05 7.42 -27.98
C ALA A 3 -1.18 7.67 -27.07
N PRO A 4 -2.36 7.14 -27.42
CA PRO A 4 -3.57 7.27 -26.59
C PRO A 4 -3.29 6.84 -25.14
N TRP A 5 -2.44 5.85 -24.92
CA TRP A 5 -2.09 5.35 -23.58
C TRP A 5 -1.42 6.37 -22.63
N SER A 6 -0.96 7.52 -23.13
CA SER A 6 -0.47 8.61 -22.29
C SER A 6 -1.54 9.17 -21.33
N TRP A 7 -2.83 9.13 -21.70
CA TRP A 7 -3.90 9.55 -20.80
C TRP A 7 -4.10 8.55 -19.66
N LEU A 8 -3.93 7.24 -19.93
CA LEU A 8 -4.06 6.20 -18.92
C LEU A 8 -2.95 6.33 -17.87
N CYS A 9 -1.70 6.59 -18.29
CA CYS A 9 -0.62 6.87 -17.35
C CYS A 9 -0.92 8.10 -16.51
N ARG A 10 -1.39 9.20 -17.11
CA ARG A 10 -1.74 10.42 -16.35
C ARG A 10 -2.87 10.18 -15.36
N PHE A 11 -3.87 9.39 -15.74
CA PHE A 11 -4.99 9.05 -14.87
C PHE A 11 -4.55 8.15 -13.71
N ALA A 12 -3.75 7.12 -13.99
CA ALA A 12 -3.30 6.15 -12.99
C ALA A 12 -2.25 6.74 -12.02
N LEU A 13 -1.37 7.60 -12.51
CA LEU A 13 -0.23 8.12 -11.75
C LEU A 13 -0.49 9.49 -11.10
N ILE A 14 -1.58 10.19 -11.47
CA ILE A 14 -1.96 11.54 -11.03
C ILE A 14 -0.96 12.62 -11.45
N ASP A 15 0.28 12.53 -10.98
CA ASP A 15 1.41 13.41 -11.27
C ASP A 15 2.67 12.57 -11.56
N PRO A 16 2.85 12.15 -12.84
CA PRO A 16 3.98 11.33 -13.24
C PRO A 16 5.34 11.96 -12.89
N ALA A 17 5.47 13.28 -13.02
CA ALA A 17 6.74 13.97 -12.76
C ALA A 17 7.14 13.90 -11.29
N ARG A 18 6.17 13.95 -10.36
CA ARG A 18 6.46 13.75 -8.94
C ARG A 18 6.85 12.32 -8.60
N ILE A 19 6.18 11.34 -9.22
CA ILE A 19 6.51 9.93 -9.01
C ILE A 19 7.91 9.62 -9.56
N GLU A 20 8.26 10.14 -10.75
CA GLU A 20 9.60 10.02 -11.32
C GLU A 20 10.68 10.56 -10.38
N ARG A 21 10.46 11.73 -9.76
CA ARG A 21 11.40 12.27 -8.74
C ARG A 21 11.54 11.35 -7.53
N LYS A 22 10.45 10.73 -7.08
CA LYS A 22 10.49 9.79 -5.94
C LYS A 22 11.22 8.50 -6.31
N LEU A 23 10.98 7.96 -7.51
CA LEU A 23 11.71 6.80 -8.03
C LEU A 23 13.20 7.08 -8.20
N ALA A 24 13.56 8.25 -8.73
CA ALA A 24 14.97 8.65 -8.84
C ALA A 24 15.65 8.74 -7.46
N ALA A 25 14.93 9.17 -6.41
CA ALA A 25 15.45 9.15 -5.05
C ALA A 25 15.64 7.72 -4.51
N PHE A 26 14.75 6.79 -4.84
CA PHE A 26 14.90 5.37 -4.49
C PHE A 26 16.07 4.71 -5.24
N GLU A 27 16.20 4.97 -6.53
CA GLU A 27 17.32 4.48 -7.34
C GLU A 27 18.66 5.03 -6.84
N ALA A 28 18.74 6.33 -6.56
CA ALA A 28 19.94 6.97 -5.99
C ALA A 28 20.30 6.42 -4.60
N ALA A 29 19.31 5.95 -3.84
CA ALA A 29 19.52 5.29 -2.55
C ALA A 29 19.84 3.78 -2.67
N GLY A 30 19.91 3.23 -3.89
CA GLY A 30 20.18 1.81 -4.15
C GLY A 30 19.02 0.89 -3.76
N ILE A 31 17.81 1.42 -3.62
CA ILE A 31 16.63 0.68 -3.17
C ILE A 31 15.99 -0.12 -4.32
N VAL A 32 16.04 0.44 -5.54
CA VAL A 32 15.48 -0.18 -6.74
C VAL A 32 16.46 -0.03 -7.89
N ASP A 33 16.75 -1.13 -8.59
CA ASP A 33 17.52 -1.15 -9.83
C ASP A 33 17.06 -2.33 -10.72
N PRO A 34 16.54 -2.10 -11.95
CA PRO A 34 16.22 -0.79 -12.53
C PRO A 34 14.87 -0.26 -12.02
N ALA A 35 14.70 1.07 -12.00
CA ALA A 35 13.41 1.70 -11.71
C ALA A 35 12.37 1.41 -12.82
N PRO A 36 11.11 1.06 -12.48
CA PRO A 36 10.07 0.84 -13.48
C PRO A 36 9.74 2.12 -14.24
N ASN A 37 9.47 1.99 -15.54
CA ASN A 37 9.02 3.10 -16.36
C ASN A 37 7.55 3.48 -16.06
N PRO A 38 7.05 4.65 -16.53
CA PRO A 38 5.69 5.09 -16.24
C PRO A 38 4.58 4.11 -16.69
N TRP A 39 4.79 3.39 -17.80
CA TRP A 39 3.84 2.38 -18.26
C TRP A 39 3.81 1.16 -17.33
N GLN A 40 4.98 0.65 -16.95
CA GLN A 40 5.13 -0.44 -15.99
C GLN A 40 4.49 -0.12 -14.64
N LEU A 41 4.67 1.12 -14.14
CA LEU A 41 3.97 1.59 -12.95
C LEU A 41 2.45 1.65 -13.14
N THR A 42 1.99 2.07 -14.32
CA THR A 42 0.55 2.07 -14.65
C THR A 42 -0.02 0.65 -14.55
N LEU A 43 0.69 -0.36 -15.05
CA LEU A 43 0.30 -1.77 -14.88
C LEU A 43 0.27 -2.19 -13.40
N GLY A 44 1.23 -1.71 -12.60
CA GLY A 44 1.22 -1.87 -11.14
C GLY A 44 -0.01 -1.26 -10.47
N VAL A 45 -0.40 -0.04 -10.85
CA VAL A 45 -1.62 0.60 -10.33
C VAL A 45 -2.87 -0.20 -10.74
N LEU A 46 -2.95 -0.65 -11.99
CA LEU A 46 -4.06 -1.49 -12.45
C LEU A 46 -4.13 -2.82 -11.68
N ARG A 47 -2.98 -3.39 -11.32
CA ARG A 47 -2.91 -4.55 -10.43
C ARG A 47 -3.49 -4.24 -9.05
N MET A 48 -3.15 -3.10 -8.44
CA MET A 48 -3.72 -2.71 -7.14
C MET A 48 -5.24 -2.52 -7.23
N TRP A 49 -5.74 -1.95 -8.33
CA TRP A 49 -7.19 -1.86 -8.59
C TRP A 49 -7.82 -3.25 -8.67
N HIS A 50 -7.20 -4.17 -9.42
CA HIS A 50 -7.65 -5.55 -9.51
C HIS A 50 -7.72 -6.21 -8.13
N ARG A 51 -6.71 -6.05 -7.28
CA ARG A 51 -6.72 -6.56 -5.90
C ARG A 51 -7.88 -5.99 -5.09
N VAL A 52 -8.12 -4.68 -5.16
CA VAL A 52 -9.21 -4.03 -4.41
C VAL A 52 -10.58 -4.56 -4.84
N LEU A 53 -10.78 -4.81 -6.13
CA LEU A 53 -12.07 -5.26 -6.69
C LEU A 53 -12.31 -6.75 -6.45
N PHE A 54 -11.30 -7.60 -6.61
CA PHE A 54 -11.45 -9.06 -6.64
C PHE A 54 -10.91 -9.78 -5.39
N ARG A 55 -10.12 -9.11 -4.54
CA ARG A 55 -9.54 -9.66 -3.30
C ARG A 55 -9.79 -8.73 -2.11
N SER A 56 -10.98 -8.15 -2.08
CA SER A 56 -11.33 -7.11 -1.10
C SER A 56 -11.27 -7.62 0.35
N ASP A 57 -11.46 -8.91 0.58
CA ASP A 57 -11.39 -9.59 1.88
C ASP A 57 -10.00 -9.53 2.54
N THR A 58 -8.96 -9.23 1.77
CA THR A 58 -7.57 -9.09 2.25
C THR A 58 -7.18 -7.67 2.67
N ILE A 59 -8.10 -6.69 2.56
CA ILE A 59 -7.79 -5.27 2.76
C ILE A 59 -8.60 -4.69 3.94
N GLY A 60 -7.89 -4.22 4.96
CA GLY A 60 -8.46 -3.54 6.12
C GLY A 60 -9.31 -4.45 7.01
N THR A 61 -9.04 -5.75 6.98
CA THR A 61 -9.59 -6.80 7.84
C THR A 61 -8.48 -7.34 8.74
N CYS A 62 -8.83 -7.92 9.88
CA CYS A 62 -7.86 -8.57 10.79
C CYS A 62 -8.28 -10.01 11.02
N ARG A 63 -7.32 -10.94 10.97
CA ARG A 63 -7.56 -12.37 11.26
C ARG A 63 -7.27 -12.75 12.70
N GLU A 64 -6.33 -12.07 13.33
CA GLU A 64 -5.77 -12.46 14.63
C GLU A 64 -6.41 -11.74 15.82
N HIS A 65 -6.90 -10.51 15.59
CA HIS A 65 -7.41 -9.66 16.66
C HIS A 65 -8.89 -9.34 16.46
N PRO A 66 -9.69 -9.35 17.55
CA PRO A 66 -11.11 -9.05 17.46
C PRO A 66 -11.35 -7.56 17.22
N VAL A 67 -12.56 -7.25 16.75
CA VAL A 67 -13.10 -5.89 16.77
C VAL A 67 -13.24 -5.41 18.22
N ARG A 68 -12.83 -4.16 18.47
CA ARG A 68 -12.94 -3.50 19.78
C ARG A 68 -14.37 -3.53 20.31
N ARG A 69 -14.49 -3.61 21.64
CA ARG A 69 -15.79 -3.69 22.34
C ARG A 69 -16.57 -2.37 22.37
N THR A 70 -15.92 -1.25 22.03
CA THR A 70 -16.56 0.07 21.99
C THR A 70 -17.69 0.09 20.95
N TRP A 71 -18.78 0.78 21.27
CA TRP A 71 -19.93 0.86 20.37
C TRP A 71 -19.55 1.47 19.02
N ARG A 72 -18.65 2.46 19.02
CA ARG A 72 -18.19 3.13 17.80
C ARG A 72 -17.40 2.19 16.90
N ALA A 73 -16.46 1.40 17.44
CA ALA A 73 -15.73 0.42 16.63
C ALA A 73 -16.66 -0.65 16.03
N ARG A 74 -17.70 -1.07 16.76
CA ARG A 74 -18.71 -2.00 16.23
C ARG A 74 -19.51 -1.42 15.07
N ILE A 75 -19.88 -0.14 15.13
CA ILE A 75 -20.54 0.56 14.02
C ILE A 75 -19.58 0.75 12.83
N LEU A 76 -18.30 0.99 13.09
CA LEU A 76 -17.28 1.19 12.07
C LEU A 76 -16.68 -0.13 11.54
N ALA A 77 -17.06 -1.30 12.09
CA ALA A 77 -16.53 -2.57 11.62
C ALA A 77 -16.87 -2.86 10.15
N PRO A 78 -18.10 -2.58 9.66
CA PRO A 78 -18.39 -2.63 8.23
C PRO A 78 -17.63 -1.54 7.47
N ARG A 79 -16.81 -1.95 6.50
CA ARG A 79 -15.98 -1.05 5.67
C ARG A 79 -16.75 0.10 5.02
N PRO A 80 -17.96 -0.09 4.46
CA PRO A 80 -18.72 1.02 3.86
C PRO A 80 -19.07 2.11 4.87
N LEU A 81 -19.32 1.76 6.14
CA LEU A 81 -19.63 2.73 7.20
C LEU A 81 -18.37 3.46 7.68
N ARG A 82 -17.22 2.79 7.65
CA ARG A 82 -15.92 3.38 8.02
C ARG A 82 -15.33 4.29 6.97
N PHE A 83 -15.56 4.01 5.68
CA PHE A 83 -14.92 4.69 4.56
C PHE A 83 -15.04 6.23 4.56
N PRO A 84 -16.21 6.84 4.82
CA PRO A 84 -16.32 8.30 4.88
C PRO A 84 -15.41 8.94 5.93
N PHE A 85 -15.20 8.26 7.06
CA PHE A 85 -14.33 8.74 8.13
C PHE A 85 -12.85 8.59 7.78
N LEU A 86 -12.47 7.51 7.10
CA LEU A 86 -11.10 7.36 6.57
C LEU A 86 -10.77 8.47 5.56
N LEU A 87 -11.73 8.86 4.72
CA LEU A 87 -11.58 10.01 3.82
C LEU A 87 -11.45 11.33 4.57
N ALA A 88 -12.30 11.57 5.57
CA ALA A 88 -12.26 12.78 6.39
C ALA A 88 -10.92 12.92 7.15
N GLU A 89 -10.38 11.81 7.63
CA GLU A 89 -9.05 11.75 8.26
C GLU A 89 -7.88 11.87 7.27
N ARG A 90 -8.17 11.80 5.97
CA ARG A 90 -7.16 11.61 4.92
C ARG A 90 -6.27 10.38 5.19
N ALA A 91 -6.82 9.40 5.89
CA ALA A 91 -6.18 8.14 6.21
C ALA A 91 -6.25 7.15 5.04
N VAL A 92 -6.90 7.49 3.93
CA VAL A 92 -6.83 6.73 2.67
C VAL A 92 -6.66 7.66 1.48
N ALA A 93 -6.11 7.14 0.39
CA ALA A 93 -5.91 7.86 -0.86
C ALA A 93 -6.66 7.18 -2.01
N PRO A 94 -7.92 7.54 -2.28
CA PRO A 94 -8.75 6.84 -3.28
C PRO A 94 -8.24 6.98 -4.72
N TRP A 95 -7.24 7.83 -4.96
CA TRP A 95 -6.68 8.08 -6.29
C TRP A 95 -5.21 7.68 -6.40
N ASP A 96 -4.52 7.42 -5.29
CA ASP A 96 -3.11 7.04 -5.27
C ASP A 96 -2.97 5.62 -4.69
N PHE A 97 -3.26 4.63 -5.52
CA PHE A 97 -3.24 3.21 -5.12
C PHE A 97 -1.83 2.65 -4.91
N SER A 98 -0.80 3.34 -5.40
CA SER A 98 0.60 2.94 -5.22
C SER A 98 1.23 3.55 -3.96
N GLY A 99 0.67 4.64 -3.43
CA GLY A 99 1.28 5.47 -2.39
C GLY A 99 2.49 6.30 -2.86
N LEU A 100 2.95 6.15 -4.11
CA LEU A 100 4.13 6.85 -4.63
C LEU A 100 3.90 8.36 -4.77
N PHE A 101 2.66 8.80 -4.98
CA PHE A 101 2.33 10.23 -5.00
C PHE A 101 2.17 10.82 -3.58
N SER A 102 1.98 9.98 -2.57
CA SER A 102 1.74 10.41 -1.20
C SER A 102 2.97 11.05 -0.55
N SER A 103 2.75 12.15 0.16
CA SER A 103 3.78 12.74 1.03
C SER A 103 3.96 11.90 2.29
N SER A 104 5.11 12.01 2.95
CA SER A 104 5.38 11.33 4.21
C SER A 104 4.29 11.62 5.25
N ASP A 105 3.88 12.88 5.39
CA ASP A 105 2.75 13.33 6.22
C ASP A 105 1.44 12.57 5.97
N ARG A 106 1.18 12.19 4.72
CA ARG A 106 -0.02 11.43 4.36
C ARG A 106 0.13 9.97 4.74
N VAL A 107 1.30 9.38 4.50
CA VAL A 107 1.62 8.00 4.90
C VAL A 107 1.55 7.85 6.43
N VAL A 108 2.06 8.82 7.21
CA VAL A 108 1.92 8.80 8.68
C VAL A 108 0.45 8.80 9.11
N ARG A 109 -0.41 9.64 8.51
CA ARG A 109 -1.85 9.64 8.82
C ARG A 109 -2.54 8.34 8.40
N HIS A 110 -2.11 7.75 7.28
CA HIS A 110 -2.60 6.45 6.82
C HIS A 110 -2.30 5.36 7.84
N LEU A 111 -1.03 5.23 8.25
CA LEU A 111 -0.58 4.28 9.26
C LEU A 111 -1.34 4.44 10.59
N LEU A 112 -1.62 5.67 11.04
CA LEU A 112 -2.35 5.87 12.30
C LEU A 112 -3.86 5.61 12.22
N GLY A 113 -4.47 5.73 11.03
CA GLY A 113 -5.92 5.79 10.86
C GLY A 113 -6.55 4.65 10.06
N ALA A 114 -5.79 3.94 9.24
CA ALA A 114 -6.24 2.80 8.46
C ALA A 114 -5.59 1.53 8.97
N HIS A 115 -6.36 0.44 9.08
CA HIS A 115 -5.87 -0.83 9.60
C HIS A 115 -5.07 -1.61 8.55
N HIS A 116 -3.98 -2.23 9.00
CA HIS A 116 -3.10 -3.15 8.29
C HIS A 116 -2.99 -4.44 9.11
N ASP A 117 -3.08 -5.59 8.44
CA ASP A 117 -2.98 -6.91 9.10
C ASP A 117 -1.57 -7.47 8.99
N GLY A 118 -1.07 -8.10 10.05
CA GLY A 118 0.26 -8.71 10.08
C GLY A 118 1.38 -7.77 9.60
N VAL A 119 2.15 -8.21 8.60
CA VAL A 119 3.32 -7.48 8.05
C VAL A 119 2.97 -6.42 7.01
N GLN A 120 1.69 -6.13 6.76
CA GLN A 120 1.28 -5.21 5.68
C GLN A 120 1.77 -3.76 5.88
N PHE A 121 2.19 -3.37 7.09
CA PHE A 121 2.82 -2.07 7.36
C PHE A 121 4.13 -1.84 6.57
N VAL A 122 4.80 -2.92 6.15
CA VAL A 122 6.12 -2.84 5.53
C VAL A 122 6.08 -1.98 4.27
N TYR A 123 5.06 -2.15 3.43
CA TYR A 123 4.87 -1.32 2.23
C TYR A 123 4.92 0.19 2.55
N ASP A 124 4.23 0.62 3.60
CA ASP A 124 4.17 2.02 4.02
C ASP A 124 5.46 2.51 4.67
N PHE A 125 6.15 1.66 5.44
CA PHE A 125 7.49 2.00 5.95
C PHE A 125 8.52 2.12 4.83
N GLU A 126 8.44 1.27 3.81
CA GLU A 126 9.27 1.36 2.61
C GLU A 126 8.96 2.64 1.79
N LEU A 127 7.70 3.11 1.76
CA LEU A 127 7.35 4.43 1.21
C LEU A 127 8.04 5.59 1.95
N LEU A 128 8.39 5.38 3.22
CA LEU A 128 9.10 6.32 4.08
C LEU A 128 10.62 6.06 4.15
N ALA A 129 11.17 5.10 3.40
CA ALA A 129 12.57 4.68 3.53
C ALA A 129 13.59 5.81 3.38
N VAL A 130 13.28 6.81 2.54
CA VAL A 130 14.12 8.00 2.31
C VAL A 130 13.83 9.17 3.28
N ASP A 131 12.88 9.00 4.19
CA ASP A 131 12.46 10.00 5.19
C ASP A 131 12.41 9.37 6.59
N ARG A 132 13.58 9.22 7.20
CA ARG A 132 13.73 8.63 8.55
C ARG A 132 13.00 9.43 9.63
N ASP A 133 12.83 10.74 9.43
CA ASP A 133 12.11 11.59 10.39
C ASP A 133 10.61 11.27 10.39
N ALA A 134 10.04 10.93 9.23
CA ALA A 134 8.67 10.45 9.15
C ALA A 134 8.46 9.12 9.88
N VAL A 135 9.41 8.17 9.79
CA VAL A 135 9.33 6.91 10.55
C VAL A 135 9.36 7.18 12.07
N ARG A 136 10.23 8.08 12.53
CA ARG A 136 10.25 8.51 13.95
C ARG A 136 8.92 9.10 14.40
N ARG A 137 8.28 9.91 13.54
CA ARG A 137 6.94 10.44 13.79
C ARG A 137 5.88 9.35 13.89
N VAL A 138 5.91 8.32 13.05
CA VAL A 138 4.99 7.16 13.20
C VAL A 138 5.14 6.55 14.59
N ARG A 139 6.38 6.27 15.01
CA ARG A 139 6.71 5.70 16.32
C ARG A 139 6.24 6.60 17.46
N ASP A 140 6.51 7.90 17.41
CA ASP A 140 6.14 8.85 18.47
C ASP A 140 4.62 9.02 18.61
N GLU A 141 3.90 9.12 17.48
CA GLU A 141 2.45 9.26 17.45
C GLU A 141 1.75 7.96 17.87
N ALA A 142 2.24 6.80 17.41
CA ALA A 142 1.73 5.50 17.82
C ALA A 142 1.92 5.29 19.33
N ALA A 143 3.10 5.61 19.88
CA ALA A 143 3.35 5.57 21.32
C ALA A 143 2.40 6.50 22.09
N ALA A 144 2.16 7.72 21.60
CA ALA A 144 1.21 8.62 22.23
C ALA A 144 -0.23 8.06 22.23
N VAL A 145 -0.64 7.32 21.19
CA VAL A 145 -1.95 6.64 21.15
C VAL A 145 -2.00 5.43 22.08
N VAL A 146 -0.92 4.64 22.19
CA VAL A 146 -0.83 3.51 23.10
C VAL A 146 -0.89 3.97 24.56
N ASP A 147 -0.16 5.03 24.90
CA ASP A 147 -0.11 5.61 26.25
C ASP A 147 -1.34 6.43 26.62
N GLY A 148 -2.26 6.68 25.67
CA GLY A 148 -3.42 7.54 25.88
C GLY A 148 -3.12 9.03 25.97
N ARG A 149 -1.90 9.46 25.64
CA ARG A 149 -1.47 10.87 25.64
C ARG A 149 -1.90 11.61 24.37
N HIS A 150 -2.16 10.89 23.27
CA HIS A 150 -2.60 11.50 22.03
C HIS A 150 -4.05 12.03 22.19
N PRO A 151 -4.35 13.30 21.85
CA PRO A 151 -5.68 13.89 22.08
C PRO A 151 -6.81 13.16 21.33
N ARG A 152 -6.47 12.41 20.27
CA ARG A 152 -7.42 11.65 19.46
C ARG A 152 -7.37 10.15 19.71
N THR A 153 -6.73 9.70 20.80
CA THR A 153 -6.53 8.27 21.12
C THR A 153 -7.80 7.45 20.92
N ALA A 154 -8.90 7.83 21.59
CA ALA A 154 -10.13 7.06 21.52
C ALA A 154 -10.64 6.92 20.07
N TRP A 155 -10.60 8.03 19.32
CA TRP A 155 -11.07 8.06 17.93
C TRP A 155 -10.22 7.20 17.01
N LEU A 156 -8.89 7.35 17.04
CA LEU A 156 -7.99 6.59 16.19
C LEU A 156 -8.11 5.08 16.46
N ARG A 157 -8.17 4.68 17.74
CA ARG A 157 -8.35 3.27 18.14
C ARG A 157 -9.66 2.68 17.63
N ASP A 158 -10.76 3.43 17.69
CA ASP A 158 -12.05 2.94 17.18
C ASP A 158 -12.14 3.00 15.65
N LEU A 159 -11.45 3.93 15.00
CA LEU A 159 -11.42 4.05 13.54
C LEU A 159 -10.67 2.88 12.90
N VAL A 160 -9.57 2.43 13.49
CA VAL A 160 -8.86 1.22 13.02
C VAL A 160 -9.59 -0.07 13.39
N VAL A 161 -10.64 0.02 14.23
CA VAL A 161 -11.60 -1.03 14.61
C VAL A 161 -11.03 -2.17 15.46
N TYR A 162 -9.84 -2.66 15.15
CA TYR A 162 -9.27 -3.86 15.75
C TYR A 162 -8.45 -3.57 17.00
N ASP A 163 -8.51 -4.49 17.96
CA ASP A 163 -7.62 -4.45 19.13
C ASP A 163 -6.16 -4.62 18.73
N ARG A 164 -5.25 -4.16 19.59
CA ARG A 164 -3.78 -4.25 19.44
C ARG A 164 -3.16 -3.52 18.23
N TYR A 165 -3.96 -2.91 17.35
CA TYR A 165 -3.42 -2.29 16.14
C TYR A 165 -2.31 -1.25 16.38
N HIS A 166 -2.53 -0.28 17.28
CA HIS A 166 -1.54 0.78 17.52
C HIS A 166 -0.32 0.27 18.30
N GLU A 167 -0.50 -0.76 19.11
CA GLU A 167 0.60 -1.48 19.75
C GLU A 167 1.48 -2.18 18.70
N ASN A 168 0.87 -2.93 17.78
CA ASN A 168 1.60 -3.62 16.71
C ASN A 168 2.28 -2.61 15.75
N LEU A 169 1.62 -1.48 15.46
CA LEU A 169 2.21 -0.41 14.66
C LEU A 169 3.43 0.23 15.36
N LEU A 170 3.37 0.41 16.68
CA LEU A 170 4.48 0.94 17.45
C LEU A 170 5.69 -0.02 17.39
N GLU A 171 5.44 -1.31 17.66
CA GLU A 171 6.47 -2.36 17.56
C GLU A 171 7.11 -2.39 16.15
N ALA A 172 6.29 -2.32 15.09
CA ALA A 172 6.79 -2.28 13.72
C ALA A 172 7.60 -1.01 13.40
N ALA A 173 7.20 0.15 13.93
CA ALA A 173 7.92 1.41 13.73
C ALA A 173 9.27 1.41 14.46
N GLU A 174 9.34 0.80 15.65
CA GLU A 174 10.60 0.61 16.38
C GLU A 174 11.55 -0.32 15.62
N ALA A 175 11.04 -1.46 15.13
CA ALA A 175 11.81 -2.38 14.28
C ALA A 175 12.31 -1.70 12.99
N ALA A 176 11.50 -0.85 12.35
CA ALA A 176 11.91 -0.11 11.16
C ALA A 176 13.07 0.87 11.44
N LEU A 177 13.09 1.46 12.64
CA LEU A 177 14.14 2.39 13.07
C LEU A 177 15.42 1.67 13.45
N SER A 178 15.33 0.49 14.09
CA SER A 178 16.48 -0.36 14.40
C SER A 178 17.04 -1.08 13.18
N GLY A 179 16.25 -1.19 12.10
CA GLY A 179 16.62 -1.96 10.90
C GLY A 179 16.30 -3.44 11.02
N GLU A 180 15.49 -3.83 12.00
CA GLU A 180 15.07 -5.21 12.30
C GLU A 180 13.69 -5.54 11.72
N LEU A 181 13.06 -4.61 11.00
CA LEU A 181 11.82 -4.90 10.26
C LEU A 181 12.15 -5.79 9.05
N GLU A 182 12.27 -7.07 9.31
CA GLU A 182 12.58 -8.08 8.30
C GLU A 182 11.32 -8.76 7.79
N LEU A 183 11.23 -8.87 6.46
CA LEU A 183 10.30 -9.75 5.78
C LEU A 183 10.97 -11.10 5.55
N GLU A 184 10.19 -12.17 5.58
CA GLU A 184 10.63 -13.47 5.06
C GLU A 184 10.96 -13.36 3.56
N PRO A 185 11.89 -14.17 3.04
CA PRO A 185 12.33 -14.07 1.64
C PRO A 185 11.17 -14.06 0.62
N GLU A 186 10.15 -14.89 0.83
CA GLU A 186 8.98 -14.98 -0.05
C GLU A 186 8.12 -13.71 0.00
N GLN A 187 8.06 -13.05 1.16
CA GLN A 187 7.28 -11.81 1.35
C GLN A 187 7.98 -10.59 0.75
N ARG A 188 9.32 -10.58 0.70
CA ARG A 188 10.10 -9.48 0.12
C ARG A 188 9.77 -9.24 -1.35
N ASP A 189 9.50 -10.32 -2.09
CA ASP A 189 9.16 -10.26 -3.52
C ASP A 189 7.66 -10.21 -3.79
N ASP A 190 6.81 -10.27 -2.74
CA ASP A 190 5.37 -10.14 -2.88
C ASP A 190 4.98 -8.67 -3.16
N PRO A 191 4.44 -8.35 -4.35
CA PRO A 191 4.03 -7.00 -4.70
C PRO A 191 2.82 -6.48 -3.90
N ASP A 192 2.17 -7.32 -3.11
CA ASP A 192 1.05 -6.95 -2.24
C ASP A 192 1.48 -6.58 -0.82
N LEU A 193 2.72 -6.90 -0.41
CA LEU A 193 3.24 -6.72 0.95
C LEU A 193 4.44 -5.75 1.02
N SER A 194 5.30 -5.74 -0.01
CA SER A 194 6.48 -4.87 -0.09
C SER A 194 6.35 -3.91 -1.26
N LEU A 195 6.59 -2.62 -1.03
CA LEU A 195 6.77 -1.62 -2.06
C LEU A 195 7.96 -1.98 -2.95
N PHE A 196 9.06 -2.48 -2.38
CA PHE A 196 10.22 -2.87 -3.18
C PHE A 196 9.90 -4.10 -4.04
N GLY A 197 9.16 -5.08 -3.47
CA GLY A 197 8.57 -6.18 -4.24
C GLY A 197 7.66 -5.69 -5.36
N TYR A 198 6.81 -4.70 -5.09
CA TYR A 198 5.93 -4.06 -6.06
C TYR A 198 6.70 -3.37 -7.19
N LEU A 199 7.74 -2.61 -6.87
CA LEU A 199 8.57 -1.90 -7.86
C LEU A 199 9.35 -2.89 -8.73
N ARG A 200 9.90 -3.96 -8.15
CA ARG A 200 10.53 -5.06 -8.91
C ARG A 200 9.51 -5.78 -9.80
N TRP A 201 8.31 -6.03 -9.30
CA TRP A 201 7.23 -6.60 -10.10
C TRP A 201 6.89 -5.71 -11.29
N CYS A 202 6.73 -4.40 -11.06
CA CYS A 202 6.49 -3.41 -12.12
C CYS A 202 7.61 -3.45 -13.17
N ALA A 203 8.87 -3.43 -12.75
CA ALA A 203 10.03 -3.40 -13.64
C ALA A 203 10.14 -4.65 -14.53
N ARG A 204 9.54 -5.78 -14.13
CA ARG A 204 9.45 -7.01 -14.94
C ARG A 204 8.30 -7.02 -15.94
N GLN A 205 7.36 -6.07 -15.87
CA GLN A 205 6.21 -6.01 -16.79
C GLN A 205 6.62 -5.48 -18.17
N PRO A 206 5.80 -5.73 -19.21
CA PRO A 206 6.05 -5.17 -20.54
C PRO A 206 6.24 -3.65 -20.49
N ALA A 207 7.25 -3.15 -21.19
CA ALA A 207 7.69 -1.76 -21.10
C ALA A 207 6.79 -0.77 -21.85
N THR A 208 5.99 -1.28 -22.80
CA THR A 208 5.12 -0.47 -23.66
C THR A 208 3.71 -1.05 -23.75
N PRO A 209 2.70 -0.23 -24.11
CA PRO A 209 1.35 -0.72 -24.37
C PRO A 209 1.28 -1.79 -25.46
N GLU A 210 2.08 -1.64 -26.50
CA GLU A 210 2.19 -2.60 -27.60
C GLU A 210 2.70 -3.96 -27.10
N ASP A 211 3.73 -3.95 -26.26
CA ASP A 211 4.27 -5.17 -25.64
C ASP A 211 3.26 -5.80 -24.68
N THR A 212 2.52 -4.99 -23.91
CA THR A 212 1.45 -5.50 -23.03
C THR A 212 0.36 -6.18 -23.83
N LEU A 213 -0.13 -5.57 -24.91
CA LEU A 213 -1.16 -6.16 -25.75
C LEU A 213 -0.67 -7.45 -26.42
N ALA A 214 0.59 -7.46 -26.88
CA ALA A 214 1.19 -8.65 -27.47
C ALA A 214 1.34 -9.78 -26.43
N ALA A 215 1.77 -9.46 -25.20
CA ALA A 215 1.88 -10.43 -24.11
C ALA A 215 0.51 -10.97 -23.67
N TRP A 216 -0.50 -10.10 -23.56
CA TRP A 216 -1.87 -10.50 -23.23
C TRP A 216 -2.45 -11.45 -24.29
N ARG A 217 -2.29 -11.14 -25.58
CA ARG A 217 -2.73 -12.02 -26.68
C ARG A 217 -2.05 -13.38 -26.69
N ARG A 218 -0.81 -13.47 -26.19
CA ARG A 218 -0.07 -14.73 -26.03
C ARG A 218 -0.40 -15.47 -24.72
N GLY A 219 -1.24 -14.91 -23.84
CA GLY A 219 -1.52 -15.46 -22.52
C GLY A 219 -0.37 -15.38 -21.53
N THR A 220 0.66 -14.57 -21.81
CA THR A 220 1.86 -14.45 -20.96
C THR A 220 1.81 -13.23 -20.03
N PHE A 221 0.67 -12.53 -19.96
CA PHE A 221 0.46 -11.38 -19.08
C PHE A 221 -0.92 -11.45 -18.43
N THR A 222 -0.95 -11.27 -17.12
CA THR A 222 -2.15 -11.05 -16.30
C THR A 222 -1.83 -10.07 -15.19
N LEU A 223 -2.84 -9.35 -14.70
CA LEU A 223 -2.71 -8.47 -13.54
C LEU A 223 -2.64 -9.26 -12.22
N SER A 224 -3.04 -10.54 -12.22
CA SER A 224 -2.92 -11.45 -11.07
C SER A 224 -1.48 -11.97 -10.92
N SER A 225 -1.02 -12.09 -9.68
CA SER A 225 0.26 -12.73 -9.34
C SER A 225 0.08 -14.20 -8.94
N HIS A 226 -1.17 -14.65 -8.76
CA HIS A 226 -1.48 -16.05 -8.44
C HIS A 226 -1.93 -16.79 -9.71
N PRO A 227 -1.25 -17.89 -10.08
CA PRO A 227 -1.58 -18.69 -11.27
C PRO A 227 -2.97 -19.32 -11.20
N ASP A 228 -3.55 -19.50 -10.02
CA ASP A 228 -4.86 -20.14 -9.81
C ASP A 228 -6.03 -19.38 -10.46
N ALA A 229 -5.85 -18.09 -10.78
CA ALA A 229 -6.88 -17.28 -11.44
C ALA A 229 -7.09 -17.64 -12.93
N LEU A 230 -6.19 -18.43 -13.54
CA LEU A 230 -6.34 -18.89 -14.93
C LEU A 230 -7.03 -20.25 -15.04
N GLU A 231 -7.04 -21.08 -13.99
CA GLU A 231 -7.76 -22.36 -14.00
C GLU A 231 -9.27 -22.17 -13.80
N GLU A 232 -9.71 -21.24 -12.95
CA GLU A 232 -11.14 -20.96 -12.76
C GLU A 232 -11.80 -20.32 -14.00
N ALA A 233 -11.05 -19.53 -14.79
CA ALA A 233 -11.56 -18.93 -16.02
C ALA A 233 -11.58 -19.91 -17.22
N ALA A 234 -10.87 -21.04 -17.14
CA ALA A 234 -10.88 -22.10 -18.15
C ALA A 234 -11.98 -23.15 -17.91
N CYS A 235 -12.64 -23.11 -16.75
CA CYS A 235 -13.71 -24.04 -16.36
C CYS A 235 -15.10 -23.40 -16.22
N ALA A 236 -15.27 -22.14 -16.64
CA ALA A 236 -16.57 -21.45 -16.72
C ALA A 236 -16.96 -21.20 -18.19
#